data_AF-A0A6J4XAY2-F1
#
_entry.id   AF-A0A6J4XAY2-F1
#
_cell.length_a   1.000
_cell.length_b   1.000
_cell.length_c   1.000
_cell.angle_alpha   90.00
_cell.angle_beta   90.00
_cell.angle_gamma   90.00
#
_symmetry.space_group_name_H-M   'P 1'
#
loop_
_entity.id
_entity.type
_entity.pdbx_description
1 polymer ?
#
loop_
_entity_poly.entity_id
_entity_poly.type
_entity_poly.pdbx_seq_one_letter_code
_entity_poly.pdbx_strand_id
1 'polypeptide(L)'
;MTEVNEKLRERLDMFPQGFPKTPSGVELEILENLFTVEEAKIALSLKPYPEPVTVLAERMNRDESELGQILYDMSKKGLILRFKESEEVIYYFLAPWVVGIWEFQLNRLNKENIPLYQKFHQEGIVASAKGKSVGGFRVIPVEQEIQDDKEIQPYEQVSEIIEANSKFAVADCICRKESEIMGDKCDKLLEACMTFGFAADYYP
;
A
#
# COMPACT_ATOMS: atom_id res chain seq x y z
N MET A 1 -22.14 9.69 0.43
CA MET A 1 -20.69 9.46 0.39
C MET A 1 -20.31 8.42 1.44
N THR A 2 -20.77 8.61 2.68
CA THR A 2 -20.60 7.70 3.82
C THR A 2 -20.89 6.21 3.58
N GLU A 3 -21.99 5.81 2.91
CA GLU A 3 -22.30 4.37 2.77
C GLU A 3 -21.29 3.62 1.88
N VAL A 4 -20.84 4.22 0.78
CA VAL A 4 -19.85 3.59 -0.11
C VAL A 4 -18.49 3.51 0.59
N ASN A 5 -18.12 4.55 1.34
CA ASN A 5 -16.86 4.58 2.08
C ASN A 5 -16.85 3.61 3.26
N GLU A 6 -17.97 3.42 3.96
CA GLU A 6 -18.10 2.40 5.00
C GLU A 6 -17.92 0.99 4.43
N LYS A 7 -18.53 0.70 3.26
CA LYS A 7 -18.31 -0.58 2.57
C LYS A 7 -16.86 -0.75 2.13
N LEU A 8 -16.23 0.30 1.62
CA LEU A 8 -14.83 0.26 1.21
C LEU A 8 -13.91 0.05 2.41
N ARG A 9 -14.19 0.71 3.54
CA ARG A 9 -13.50 0.50 4.80
C ARG A 9 -13.62 -0.95 5.27
N GLU A 10 -14.83 -1.49 5.30
CA GLU A 10 -15.06 -2.92 5.60
C GLU A 10 -14.25 -3.83 4.69
N ARG A 11 -14.23 -3.53 3.39
CA ARG A 11 -13.49 -4.31 2.40
C ARG A 11 -11.99 -4.28 2.64
N LEU A 12 -11.42 -3.11 2.93
CA LEU A 12 -10.00 -2.94 3.25
C LEU A 12 -9.63 -3.60 4.59
N ASP A 13 -10.57 -3.63 5.54
CA ASP A 13 -10.39 -4.24 6.85
C ASP A 13 -10.36 -5.78 6.82
N MET A 14 -10.78 -6.38 5.71
CA MET A 14 -10.64 -7.82 5.48
C MET A 14 -9.20 -8.25 5.17
N PHE A 15 -8.30 -7.32 4.82
CA PHE A 15 -6.88 -7.65 4.64
C PHE A 15 -6.23 -8.01 5.98
N PRO A 16 -5.20 -8.88 6.01
CA PRO A 16 -4.48 -9.21 7.24
C PRO A 16 -3.95 -8.01 8.03
N GLN A 17 -3.57 -6.94 7.32
CA GLN A 17 -3.10 -5.67 7.88
C GLN A 17 -4.22 -4.86 8.54
N GLY A 18 -5.46 -5.06 8.10
CA GLY A 18 -6.65 -4.35 8.56
C GLY A 18 -6.76 -2.90 8.06
N PHE A 19 -7.95 -2.35 8.27
CA PHE A 19 -8.30 -0.95 8.09
C PHE A 19 -9.46 -0.64 9.07
N PRO A 20 -9.20 -0.73 10.38
CA PRO A 20 -10.25 -0.81 11.39
C PRO A 20 -10.98 0.52 11.56
N LYS A 21 -12.23 0.45 12.01
CA LYS A 21 -13.01 1.62 12.43
C LYS A 21 -12.32 2.32 13.60
N THR A 22 -12.21 3.65 13.57
CA THR A 22 -11.64 4.40 14.69
C THR A 22 -12.72 5.15 15.49
N PRO A 23 -12.45 5.54 16.75
CA PRO A 23 -13.38 6.35 17.54
C PRO A 23 -13.69 7.71 16.90
N SER A 24 -12.74 8.28 16.15
CA SER A 24 -12.93 9.58 15.51
C SER A 24 -13.51 9.52 14.10
N GLY A 25 -13.57 8.34 13.47
CA GLY A 25 -14.01 8.20 12.08
C GLY A 25 -13.00 8.71 11.05
N VAL A 26 -11.73 8.93 11.45
CA VAL A 26 -10.68 9.46 10.57
C VAL A 26 -10.40 8.54 9.38
N GLU A 27 -10.66 7.23 9.52
CA GLU A 27 -10.54 6.26 8.43
C GLU A 27 -11.49 6.58 7.26
N LEU A 28 -12.70 7.10 7.55
CA LEU A 28 -13.65 7.47 6.50
C LEU A 28 -13.26 8.79 5.86
N GLU A 29 -12.76 9.75 6.63
CA GLU A 29 -12.23 11.02 6.12
C GLU A 29 -11.03 10.79 5.18
N ILE A 30 -10.16 9.85 5.53
CA ILE A 30 -9.07 9.41 4.64
C ILE A 30 -9.61 8.88 3.32
N LEU A 31 -10.63 8.01 3.34
CA LEU A 31 -11.21 7.46 2.11
C LEU A 31 -11.89 8.53 1.27
N GLU A 32 -12.54 9.52 1.90
CA GLU A 32 -13.15 10.67 1.20
C GLU A 32 -12.13 11.55 0.51
N ASN A 33 -10.94 11.71 1.11
CA ASN A 33 -9.86 12.49 0.51
C ASN A 33 -9.14 11.73 -0.61
N LEU A 34 -9.11 10.40 -0.57
CA LEU A 34 -8.39 9.57 -1.52
C LEU A 34 -9.24 9.15 -2.73
N PHE A 35 -10.51 8.83 -2.52
CA PHE A 35 -11.38 8.24 -3.54
C PHE A 35 -12.53 9.17 -3.91
N THR A 36 -12.78 9.30 -5.20
CA THR A 36 -14.11 9.69 -5.66
C THR A 36 -15.12 8.56 -5.41
N VAL A 37 -16.41 8.90 -5.38
CA VAL A 37 -17.49 7.91 -5.20
C VAL A 37 -17.45 6.82 -6.28
N GLU A 38 -17.06 7.17 -7.50
CA GLU A 38 -16.92 6.20 -8.59
C GLU A 38 -15.73 5.27 -8.36
N GLU A 39 -14.55 5.81 -8.05
CA GLU A 39 -13.35 5.03 -7.75
C GLU A 39 -13.57 4.07 -6.58
N ALA A 40 -14.28 4.52 -5.53
CA ALA A 40 -14.61 3.66 -4.39
C ALA A 40 -15.53 2.48 -4.78
N LYS A 41 -16.52 2.71 -5.67
CA LYS A 41 -17.37 1.63 -6.22
C LYS A 41 -16.58 0.66 -7.09
N ILE A 42 -15.63 1.16 -7.87
CA ILE A 42 -14.73 0.33 -8.68
C ILE A 42 -13.85 -0.52 -7.76
N ALA A 43 -13.21 0.10 -6.76
CA ALA A 43 -12.36 -0.60 -5.78
C ALA A 43 -13.13 -1.72 -5.05
N LEU A 44 -14.39 -1.49 -4.68
CA LEU A 44 -15.27 -2.50 -4.10
C LEU A 44 -15.53 -3.71 -5.02
N SER A 45 -15.44 -3.51 -6.33
CA SER A 45 -15.61 -4.55 -7.32
C SER A 45 -14.30 -5.32 -7.59
N LEU A 46 -13.16 -4.86 -7.08
CA LEU A 46 -11.86 -5.51 -7.24
C LEU A 46 -11.63 -6.61 -6.19
N LYS A 47 -10.79 -7.55 -6.58
CA LYS A 47 -10.33 -8.64 -5.73
C LYS A 47 -8.86 -8.43 -5.34
N PRO A 48 -8.37 -9.07 -4.27
CA PRO A 48 -6.97 -8.96 -3.85
C PRO A 48 -6.03 -9.83 -4.71
N TYR A 49 -6.44 -10.22 -5.92
CA TYR A 49 -5.63 -10.97 -6.87
C TYR A 49 -5.82 -10.39 -8.28
N PRO A 50 -4.78 -10.46 -9.14
CA PRO A 50 -4.78 -9.77 -10.43
C PRO A 50 -5.87 -10.28 -11.38
N GLU A 51 -6.67 -9.37 -11.95
CA GLU A 51 -7.66 -9.67 -12.99
C GLU A 51 -7.47 -8.71 -14.19
N PRO A 52 -7.58 -9.19 -15.44
CA PRO A 52 -7.44 -8.33 -16.62
C PRO A 52 -8.67 -7.42 -16.80
N VAL A 53 -8.49 -6.30 -17.50
CA VAL A 53 -9.56 -5.30 -17.71
C VAL A 53 -10.80 -5.91 -18.35
N THR A 54 -10.63 -6.84 -19.31
CA THR A 54 -11.72 -7.59 -19.96
C THR A 54 -12.67 -8.24 -18.96
N VAL A 55 -12.12 -8.99 -17.99
CA VAL A 55 -12.88 -9.70 -16.95
C VAL A 55 -13.56 -8.70 -15.99
N LEU A 56 -12.89 -7.59 -15.67
CA LEU A 56 -13.46 -6.55 -14.83
C LEU A 56 -14.62 -5.83 -15.53
N ALA A 57 -14.47 -5.51 -16.81
CA ALA A 57 -15.45 -4.83 -17.64
C ALA A 57 -16.72 -5.67 -17.79
N GLU A 58 -16.58 -6.98 -18.08
CA GLU A 58 -17.70 -7.92 -18.12
C GLU A 58 -18.44 -7.99 -16.76
N ARG A 59 -17.70 -8.14 -15.65
CA ARG A 59 -18.29 -8.24 -14.31
C ARG A 59 -19.04 -6.97 -13.91
N MET A 60 -18.53 -5.80 -14.31
CA MET A 60 -19.07 -4.50 -13.95
C MET A 60 -20.07 -3.97 -14.97
N ASN A 61 -20.27 -4.70 -16.08
CA ASN A 61 -21.07 -4.29 -17.23
C ASN A 61 -20.71 -2.87 -17.70
N ARG A 62 -19.42 -2.67 -17.97
CA ARG A 62 -18.79 -1.40 -18.37
C ARG A 62 -18.08 -1.58 -19.72
N ASP A 63 -17.85 -0.47 -20.42
CA ASP A 63 -16.94 -0.46 -21.57
C ASP A 63 -15.50 -0.74 -21.11
N GLU A 64 -14.79 -1.57 -21.86
CA GLU A 64 -13.44 -2.00 -21.52
C GLU A 64 -12.43 -0.85 -21.61
N SER A 65 -12.53 -0.02 -22.65
CA SER A 65 -11.60 1.09 -22.86
C SER A 65 -11.79 2.18 -21.80
N GLU A 66 -13.04 2.52 -21.50
CA GLU A 66 -13.38 3.48 -20.44
C GLU A 66 -12.89 2.99 -19.07
N LEU A 67 -13.24 1.75 -18.70
CA LEU A 67 -12.84 1.19 -17.42
C LEU A 67 -11.32 1.05 -17.31
N GLY A 68 -10.64 0.65 -18.40
CA GLY A 68 -9.19 0.54 -18.46
C GLY A 68 -8.49 1.87 -18.14
N GLN A 69 -9.00 2.98 -18.69
CA GLN A 69 -8.46 4.30 -18.40
C GLN A 69 -8.65 4.68 -16.92
N ILE A 70 -9.85 4.45 -16.36
CA ILE A 70 -10.12 4.76 -14.94
C ILE A 70 -9.23 3.92 -14.02
N LEU A 71 -9.10 2.61 -14.28
CA LEU A 71 -8.23 1.72 -13.52
C LEU A 71 -6.75 2.15 -13.62
N TYR A 72 -6.30 2.54 -14.81
CA TYR A 72 -4.95 3.06 -14.99
C TYR A 72 -4.73 4.33 -14.16
N ASP A 73 -5.65 5.29 -14.19
CA ASP A 73 -5.54 6.52 -13.40
C ASP A 73 -5.59 6.26 -11.88
N MET A 74 -6.48 5.37 -11.42
CA MET A 74 -6.51 4.91 -10.03
C MET A 74 -5.18 4.29 -9.60
N SER A 75 -4.55 3.49 -10.46
CA SER A 75 -3.24 2.89 -10.17
C SER A 75 -2.12 3.94 -10.11
N LYS A 76 -2.18 5.00 -10.94
CA LYS A 76 -1.23 6.14 -10.89
C LYS A 76 -1.46 7.04 -9.69
N LYS A 77 -2.66 7.04 -9.11
CA LYS A 77 -2.97 7.65 -7.81
C LYS A 77 -2.53 6.78 -6.62
N GLY A 78 -2.12 5.53 -6.85
CA GLY A 78 -1.74 4.60 -5.79
C GLY A 78 -2.91 4.00 -5.03
N LEU A 79 -4.12 4.02 -5.62
CA LEU A 79 -5.34 3.52 -4.97
C LEU A 79 -5.57 2.02 -5.19
N ILE A 80 -5.00 1.48 -6.28
CA ILE A 80 -5.08 0.07 -6.65
C ILE A 80 -3.74 -0.42 -7.21
N LEU A 81 -3.55 -1.73 -7.21
CA LEU A 81 -2.40 -2.37 -7.80
C LEU A 81 -2.65 -2.72 -9.27
N ARG A 82 -1.58 -2.66 -10.06
CA ARG A 82 -1.50 -2.98 -11.48
C ARG A 82 -0.27 -3.84 -11.71
N PHE A 83 -0.42 -4.83 -12.57
CA PHE A 83 0.65 -5.71 -12.99
C PHE A 83 0.62 -5.80 -14.51
N LYS A 84 1.74 -5.46 -15.16
CA LYS A 84 1.86 -5.52 -16.62
C LYS A 84 2.50 -6.86 -16.99
N GLU A 85 1.73 -7.73 -17.64
CA GLU A 85 2.26 -9.00 -18.18
C GLU A 85 2.87 -8.79 -19.56
N SER A 86 2.22 -7.99 -20.40
CA SER A 86 2.69 -7.61 -21.75
C SER A 86 2.27 -6.18 -22.09
N GLU A 87 2.62 -5.68 -23.27
CA GLU A 87 2.13 -4.38 -23.76
C GLU A 87 0.59 -4.32 -23.89
N GLU A 88 -0.04 -5.47 -24.12
CA GLU A 88 -1.48 -5.57 -24.38
C GLU A 88 -2.28 -6.02 -23.14
N VAL A 89 -1.64 -6.67 -22.18
CA VAL A 89 -2.32 -7.27 -21.01
C VAL A 89 -1.85 -6.62 -19.71
N ILE A 90 -2.76 -5.85 -19.12
CA ILE A 90 -2.59 -5.22 -17.80
C ILE A 90 -3.64 -5.79 -16.85
N TYR A 91 -3.17 -6.26 -15.70
CA TYR A 91 -3.99 -6.77 -14.62
C TYR A 91 -4.15 -5.70 -13.53
N TYR A 92 -5.30 -5.70 -12.87
CA TYR A 92 -5.61 -4.79 -11.76
C TYR A 92 -6.16 -5.55 -10.56
N PHE A 93 -5.88 -5.06 -9.36
CA PHE A 93 -6.32 -5.66 -8.11
C PHE A 93 -6.35 -4.67 -6.95
N LEU A 94 -7.11 -5.02 -5.91
CA LEU A 94 -7.29 -4.18 -4.75
C LEU A 94 -5.98 -4.11 -3.94
N ALA A 95 -5.57 -2.90 -3.59
CA ALA A 95 -4.42 -2.65 -2.73
C ALA A 95 -4.85 -2.70 -1.25
N PRO A 96 -4.03 -3.28 -0.34
CA PRO A 96 -4.21 -3.09 1.10
C PRO A 96 -3.88 -1.65 1.51
N TRP A 97 -4.24 -1.26 2.74
CA TRP A 97 -3.88 0.06 3.27
C TRP A 97 -2.37 0.22 3.53
N VAL A 98 -1.79 -0.67 4.36
CA VAL A 98 -0.34 -0.72 4.66
C VAL A 98 0.35 -1.75 3.77
N VAL A 99 1.56 -1.43 3.33
CA VAL A 99 2.23 -2.03 2.17
C VAL A 99 1.33 -1.93 0.93
N GLY A 100 0.80 -0.73 0.72
CA GLY A 100 -0.16 -0.45 -0.35
C GLY A 100 -0.51 1.03 -0.44
N ILE A 101 -1.80 1.35 -0.28
CA ILE A 101 -2.37 2.66 -0.59
C ILE A 101 -1.59 3.80 0.08
N TRP A 102 -1.26 3.67 1.36
CA TRP A 102 -0.54 4.70 2.12
C TRP A 102 0.86 4.94 1.57
N GLU A 103 1.66 3.89 1.37
CA GLU A 103 3.02 4.02 0.83
C GLU A 103 3.04 4.63 -0.57
N PHE A 104 2.01 4.37 -1.40
CA PHE A 104 1.90 4.95 -2.72
C PHE A 104 1.47 6.44 -2.71
N GLN A 105 1.12 6.99 -1.55
CA GLN A 105 0.90 8.43 -1.37
C GLN A 105 2.20 9.23 -1.18
N LEU A 106 3.38 8.61 -1.26
CA LEU A 106 4.68 9.26 -1.03
C LEU A 106 4.87 10.62 -1.72
N ASN A 107 4.42 10.73 -2.98
CA ASN A 107 4.53 11.95 -3.79
C ASN A 107 3.31 12.89 -3.67
N ARG A 108 2.37 12.57 -2.77
CA ARG A 108 1.13 13.30 -2.50
C ARG A 108 0.99 13.73 -1.03
N LEU A 109 2.01 13.46 -0.21
CA LEU A 109 2.05 13.90 1.18
C LEU A 109 2.04 15.42 1.29
N ASN A 110 1.25 15.95 2.23
CA ASN A 110 1.13 17.36 2.53
C ASN A 110 0.71 17.57 4.00
N LYS A 111 0.67 18.83 4.44
CA LYS A 111 0.40 19.16 5.85
C LYS A 111 -1.04 18.86 6.27
N GLU A 112 -1.93 18.65 5.31
CA GLU A 112 -3.35 18.38 5.52
C GLU A 112 -3.63 16.89 5.68
N ASN A 113 -3.00 16.01 4.88
CA ASN A 113 -3.26 14.57 4.91
C ASN A 113 -2.41 13.80 5.92
N ILE A 114 -1.18 14.24 6.21
CA ILE A 114 -0.29 13.57 7.18
C ILE A 114 -0.94 13.45 8.56
N PRO A 115 -1.58 14.49 9.13
CA PRO A 115 -2.24 14.38 10.42
C PRO A 115 -3.35 13.33 10.45
N LEU A 116 -4.07 13.13 9.34
CA LEU A 116 -5.09 12.10 9.23
C LEU A 116 -4.48 10.70 9.29
N TYR A 117 -3.39 10.47 8.55
CA TYR A 117 -2.68 9.19 8.55
C TYR A 117 -2.07 8.87 9.90
N GLN A 118 -1.45 9.85 10.56
CA GLN A 118 -0.89 9.70 11.90
C GLN A 118 -1.98 9.37 12.94
N LYS A 119 -3.12 10.07 12.87
CA LYS A 119 -4.26 9.82 13.76
C LYS A 119 -4.84 8.41 13.53
N PHE A 120 -5.02 8.01 12.27
CA PHE A 120 -5.46 6.66 11.92
C PHE A 120 -4.47 5.58 12.39
N HIS A 121 -3.17 5.83 12.26
CA HIS A 121 -2.15 4.91 12.75
C HIS A 121 -2.30 4.67 14.25
N GLN A 122 -2.50 5.73 15.04
CA GLN A 122 -2.67 5.61 16.50
C GLN A 122 -4.00 4.98 16.90
N GLU A 123 -5.11 5.49 16.35
CA GLU A 123 -6.46 5.08 16.77
C GLU A 123 -6.91 3.75 16.14
N GLY A 124 -6.37 3.38 14.99
CA GLY A 124 -6.74 2.19 14.23
C GLY A 124 -5.67 1.11 14.31
N ILE A 125 -4.52 1.33 13.67
CA ILE A 125 -3.49 0.28 13.51
C ILE A 125 -2.87 -0.11 14.85
N VAL A 126 -2.33 0.85 15.62
CA VAL A 126 -1.72 0.59 16.93
C VAL A 126 -2.75 0.04 17.91
N ALA A 127 -3.95 0.61 17.95
CA ALA A 127 -5.02 0.14 18.83
C ALA A 127 -5.45 -1.30 18.53
N SER A 128 -5.59 -1.67 17.25
CA SER A 128 -5.98 -3.03 16.83
C SER A 128 -4.87 -4.07 16.94
N ALA A 129 -3.61 -3.64 17.00
CA ALA A 129 -2.45 -4.50 17.23
C ALA A 129 -2.25 -4.84 18.73
N LYS A 130 -2.79 -4.03 19.66
CA LYS A 130 -2.69 -4.30 21.10
C LYS A 130 -3.29 -5.66 21.43
N GLY A 131 -2.48 -6.54 22.02
CA GLY A 131 -2.89 -7.89 22.43
C GLY A 131 -2.73 -8.98 21.36
N LYS A 132 -2.30 -8.64 20.14
CA LYS A 132 -1.88 -9.63 19.14
C LYS A 132 -0.43 -10.05 19.41
N SER A 133 -0.18 -11.36 19.52
CA SER A 133 1.16 -11.92 19.75
C SER A 133 1.92 -12.27 18.46
N VAL A 134 1.27 -12.15 17.29
CA VAL A 134 1.85 -12.44 15.98
C VAL A 134 2.30 -11.13 15.35
N GLY A 135 3.60 -10.99 15.09
CA GLY A 135 4.16 -9.84 14.37
C GLY A 135 3.61 -9.74 12.95
N GLY A 136 3.34 -8.52 12.48
CA GLY A 136 2.81 -8.27 11.12
C GLY A 136 3.80 -8.53 9.98
N PHE A 137 5.08 -8.76 10.30
CA PHE A 137 6.14 -9.07 9.35
C PHE A 137 6.82 -10.38 9.72
N ARG A 138 7.09 -11.22 8.71
CA ARG A 138 7.87 -12.44 8.89
C ARG A 138 9.35 -12.08 9.00
N VAL A 139 10.01 -12.61 10.02
CA VAL A 139 11.48 -12.61 10.09
C VAL A 139 11.99 -13.62 9.07
N ILE A 140 12.83 -13.16 8.13
CA ILE A 140 13.55 -14.02 7.21
C ILE A 140 14.94 -14.26 7.83
N PRO A 141 15.22 -15.46 8.39
CA PRO A 141 16.55 -15.82 8.85
C PRO A 141 17.45 -16.10 7.63
N VAL A 142 18.75 -16.14 7.81
CA VAL A 142 19.67 -16.73 6.82
C VAL A 142 20.69 -17.62 7.53
N GLU A 143 21.49 -18.33 6.75
CA GLU A 143 22.12 -19.58 7.14
C GLU A 143 23.65 -19.50 7.36
N GLN A 144 24.18 -18.52 8.13
CA GLN A 144 25.58 -18.50 8.59
C GLN A 144 25.82 -17.92 10.01
N GLU A 145 26.88 -18.39 10.68
CA GLU A 145 27.25 -18.13 12.08
C GLU A 145 28.46 -17.17 12.22
N ILE A 146 28.32 -16.07 12.99
CA ILE A 146 29.39 -15.13 13.37
C ILE A 146 29.49 -15.10 14.90
N GLN A 147 30.70 -15.22 15.47
CA GLN A 147 30.91 -15.14 16.93
C GLN A 147 30.90 -13.67 17.41
N ASP A 148 29.75 -13.21 17.91
CA ASP A 148 29.62 -12.07 18.82
C ASP A 148 28.30 -12.21 19.63
N ASP A 149 28.31 -11.78 20.89
CA ASP A 149 27.42 -12.23 21.98
C ASP A 149 26.04 -11.53 21.98
N LYS A 150 25.67 -10.88 20.88
CA LYS A 150 24.46 -10.05 20.75
C LYS A 150 23.71 -10.42 19.48
N GLU A 151 22.55 -11.02 19.68
CA GLU A 151 21.77 -11.79 18.71
C GLU A 151 21.04 -10.91 17.65
N ILE A 152 21.52 -10.92 16.40
CA ILE A 152 20.78 -10.55 15.18
C ILE A 152 21.23 -11.47 14.02
N GLN A 153 20.26 -12.07 13.32
CA GLN A 153 20.38 -13.16 12.32
C GLN A 153 20.39 -12.63 10.84
N PRO A 154 20.95 -13.36 9.83
CA PRO A 154 22.01 -12.87 8.89
C PRO A 154 21.67 -12.46 7.39
N TYR A 155 22.72 -12.38 6.52
CA TYR A 155 22.97 -12.12 5.05
C TYR A 155 22.20 -12.70 3.80
N GLU A 156 22.25 -14.03 3.58
CA GLU A 156 22.26 -14.76 2.29
C GLU A 156 20.94 -14.90 1.50
N GLN A 157 19.76 -14.71 2.10
CA GLN A 157 18.50 -14.72 1.34
C GLN A 157 18.24 -13.39 0.60
N VAL A 158 18.98 -12.35 0.96
CA VAL A 158 18.87 -11.04 0.29
C VAL A 158 19.40 -11.11 -1.14
N SER A 159 20.47 -11.87 -1.41
CA SER A 159 20.98 -12.07 -2.76
C SER A 159 19.98 -12.80 -3.65
N GLU A 160 19.25 -13.78 -3.13
CA GLU A 160 18.20 -14.47 -3.91
C GLU A 160 17.05 -13.53 -4.28
N ILE A 161 16.62 -12.66 -3.35
CA ILE A 161 15.61 -11.63 -3.63
C ILE A 161 16.11 -10.68 -4.72
N ILE A 162 17.38 -10.28 -4.68
CA ILE A 162 17.99 -9.42 -5.69
C ILE A 162 18.06 -10.15 -7.03
N GLU A 163 18.61 -11.36 -7.07
CA GLU A 163 18.79 -12.16 -8.30
C GLU A 163 17.47 -12.55 -8.95
N ALA A 164 16.41 -12.74 -8.16
CA ALA A 164 15.07 -13.06 -8.66
C ALA A 164 14.35 -11.86 -9.30
N ASN A 165 14.85 -10.63 -9.15
CA ASN A 165 14.20 -9.42 -9.64
C ASN A 165 15.04 -8.71 -10.70
N SER A 166 14.39 -8.23 -11.77
CA SER A 166 15.04 -7.45 -12.83
C SER A 166 14.75 -5.95 -12.73
N LYS A 167 13.92 -5.54 -11.76
CA LYS A 167 13.50 -4.15 -11.53
C LYS A 167 13.69 -3.78 -10.07
N PHE A 168 14.23 -2.58 -9.87
CA PHE A 168 14.59 -2.04 -8.56
C PHE A 168 14.24 -0.56 -8.54
N ALA A 169 13.71 -0.07 -7.42
CA ALA A 169 13.61 1.36 -7.17
C ALA A 169 14.01 1.67 -5.73
N VAL A 170 14.62 2.84 -5.55
CA VAL A 170 14.89 3.44 -4.24
C VAL A 170 14.02 4.69 -4.15
N ALA A 171 13.27 4.80 -3.07
CA ALA A 171 12.37 5.91 -2.81
C ALA A 171 12.67 6.52 -1.44
N ASP A 172 12.19 7.75 -1.26
CA ASP A 172 12.13 8.38 0.06
C ASP A 172 11.35 7.47 1.03
N CYS A 173 11.89 7.28 2.23
CA CYS A 173 11.18 6.62 3.31
C CYS A 173 9.98 7.47 3.69
N ILE A 174 8.76 6.96 3.42
CA ILE A 174 7.52 7.70 3.61
C ILE A 174 7.41 8.25 5.04
N CYS A 175 7.74 7.45 6.07
CA CYS A 175 7.71 7.90 7.46
C CYS A 175 8.66 9.07 7.72
N ARG A 176 9.88 9.03 7.17
CA ARG A 176 10.86 10.11 7.32
C ARG A 176 10.44 11.36 6.58
N LYS A 177 9.83 11.20 5.39
CA LYS A 177 9.28 12.30 4.59
C LYS A 177 8.10 12.97 5.28
N GLU A 178 7.19 12.18 5.87
CA GLU A 178 6.10 12.70 6.72
C GLU A 178 6.66 13.54 7.88
N SER A 179 7.64 13.00 8.62
CA SER A 179 8.29 13.74 9.71
C SER A 179 8.96 15.04 9.23
N GLU A 180 9.67 15.01 8.10
CA GLU A 180 10.30 16.20 7.51
C GLU A 180 9.27 17.28 7.12
N ILE A 181 8.15 16.91 6.48
CA ILE A 181 7.08 17.84 6.11
C ILE A 181 6.44 18.47 7.36
N MET A 182 6.33 17.71 8.44
CA MET A 182 5.78 18.17 9.73
C MET A 182 6.79 18.98 10.57
N GLY A 183 8.04 19.08 10.14
CA GLY A 183 9.08 19.86 10.84
C GLY A 183 9.93 19.05 11.82
N ASP A 184 9.68 17.75 11.94
CA ASP A 184 10.38 16.81 12.83
C ASP A 184 11.43 15.98 12.07
N LYS A 185 12.23 16.65 11.22
CA LYS A 185 13.25 15.98 10.40
C LYS A 185 14.26 15.23 11.27
N CYS A 186 14.57 13.98 10.89
CA CYS A 186 15.65 13.20 11.48
C CYS A 186 16.88 13.17 10.57
N ASP A 187 18.07 12.92 11.14
CA ASP A 187 19.34 12.88 10.39
C ASP A 187 19.59 11.54 9.66
N LYS A 188 18.56 10.71 9.48
CA LYS A 188 18.67 9.42 8.78
C LYS A 188 18.48 9.61 7.28
N LEU A 189 19.12 8.76 6.48
CA LEU A 189 19.04 8.78 5.01
C LEU A 189 17.58 8.82 4.53
N LEU A 190 17.20 9.78 3.69
CA LEU A 190 15.82 9.86 3.21
C LEU A 190 15.53 8.76 2.17
N GLU A 191 16.43 8.58 1.20
CA GLU A 191 16.40 7.54 0.16
C GLU A 191 16.75 6.16 0.72
N ALA A 192 15.86 5.59 1.54
CA ALA A 192 16.09 4.34 2.26
C ALA A 192 15.00 3.28 2.03
N CYS A 193 13.92 3.62 1.32
CA CYS A 193 12.86 2.66 1.01
C CYS A 193 13.20 1.94 -0.30
N MET A 194 13.53 0.65 -0.22
CA MET A 194 13.86 -0.16 -1.41
C MET A 194 12.67 -1.03 -1.80
N THR A 195 12.37 -1.08 -3.09
CA THR A 195 11.30 -1.90 -3.66
C THR A 195 11.82 -2.67 -4.87
N PHE A 196 11.24 -3.85 -5.11
CA PHE A 196 11.71 -4.83 -6.07
C PHE A 196 10.56 -5.32 -6.95
N GLY A 197 10.87 -5.73 -8.18
CA GLY A 197 9.90 -6.34 -9.09
C GLY A 197 8.82 -5.36 -9.56
N PHE A 198 7.57 -5.82 -9.68
CA PHE A 198 6.47 -4.99 -10.20
C PHE A 198 6.16 -3.79 -9.29
N ALA A 199 6.40 -3.90 -7.99
CA ALA A 199 6.18 -2.82 -7.04
C ALA A 199 7.13 -1.63 -7.27
N ALA A 200 8.24 -1.81 -8.00
CA ALA A 200 9.12 -0.72 -8.41
C ALA A 200 8.44 0.27 -9.36
N ASP A 201 7.47 -0.18 -10.19
CA ASP A 201 6.78 0.67 -11.16
C ASP A 201 5.84 1.72 -10.50
N TYR A 202 5.72 1.69 -9.17
CA TYR A 202 4.94 2.62 -8.34
C TYR A 202 5.75 3.81 -7.81
N TYR A 203 7.08 3.72 -7.86
CA TYR A 203 7.99 4.75 -7.36
C TYR A 203 8.74 5.34 -8.56
N PRO A 204 8.21 6.42 -9.17
CA PRO A 204 8.82 7.07 -10.32
C PRO A 204 10.07 7.87 -9.95
#